data_AF-A0A1H0PPS7-F1
#
_entry.id   AF-A0A1H0PPS7-F1
#
_cell.length_a   1.000
_cell.length_b   1.000
_cell.length_c   1.000
_cell.angle_alpha   90.00
_cell.angle_beta   90.00
_cell.angle_gamma   90.00
#
_symmetry.space_group_name_H-M   'P 1'
#
loop_
_entity.id
_entity.type
_entity.pdbx_description
1 polymer ?
#
loop_
_entity_poly.entity_id
_entity_poly.type
_entity_poly.pdbx_seq_one_letter_code
_entity_poly.pdbx_strand_id
1 'polypeptide(L)'
;MKIKLMSLLLVITLAVLTIPQESQASYLSEDDITLSINLAEDLIQPSGSLGTTSFETQEEIHSTITNVSGAEVDHSYIWIELNGVKILAVDPIKVVY
;
A
#
# COMPACT_ATOMS: atom_id res chain seq x y z
N MET A 1 33.77 34.51 -0.12
CA MET A 1 32.38 34.19 0.29
C MET A 1 31.74 33.07 -0.56
N LYS A 2 31.88 33.09 -1.90
CA LYS A 2 31.28 32.09 -2.81
C LYS A 2 31.72 30.63 -2.57
N ILE A 3 33.00 30.40 -2.28
CA ILE A 3 33.54 29.04 -2.04
C ILE A 3 32.97 28.38 -0.77
N LYS A 4 32.79 29.15 0.31
CA LYS A 4 32.20 28.65 1.56
C LYS A 4 30.70 28.31 1.40
N LEU A 5 30.00 29.07 0.56
CA LEU A 5 28.60 28.79 0.23
C LEU A 5 28.47 27.52 -0.62
N MET A 6 29.37 27.33 -1.59
CA MET A 6 29.43 26.12 -2.42
C MET A 6 29.78 24.86 -1.62
N SER A 7 30.74 24.96 -0.68
CA SER A 7 31.08 23.84 0.20
C SER A 7 29.95 23.49 1.17
N LEU A 8 29.22 24.49 1.67
CA LEU A 8 28.07 24.25 2.54
C LEU A 8 26.92 23.57 1.78
N LEU A 9 26.66 24.01 0.54
CA LEU A 9 25.64 23.40 -0.32
C LEU A 9 25.98 21.93 -0.66
N LEU A 10 27.26 21.64 -0.87
CA LEU A 10 27.75 20.27 -1.12
C LEU A 10 27.58 19.37 0.12
N VAL A 11 27.89 19.88 1.31
CA VAL A 11 27.71 19.12 2.57
C VAL A 11 26.24 18.83 2.85
N ILE A 12 25.35 19.81 2.60
CA ILE A 12 23.90 19.61 2.77
C ILE A 12 23.36 18.59 1.77
N THR A 13 23.79 18.65 0.50
CA THR A 13 23.36 17.67 -0.50
C THR A 13 23.86 16.26 -0.20
N LEU A 14 25.10 16.10 0.27
CA LEU A 14 25.58 14.78 0.73
C LEU A 14 24.81 14.27 1.95
N ALA A 15 24.44 15.14 2.89
CA ALA A 15 23.66 14.74 4.07
C ALA A 15 22.22 14.30 3.73
N VAL A 16 21.61 14.88 2.70
CA VAL A 16 20.28 14.47 2.22
C VAL A 16 20.33 13.10 1.53
N LEU A 17 21.43 12.76 0.86
CA LEU A 17 21.60 11.46 0.20
C LEU A 17 21.80 10.29 1.17
N THR A 18 22.15 10.55 2.43
CA THR A 18 22.37 9.52 3.46
C THR A 18 21.16 9.31 4.36
N ILE A 19 20.05 9.99 4.11
CA ILE A 19 18.79 9.67 4.80
C ILE A 19 18.32 8.35 4.18
N PRO A 20 18.31 7.22 4.93
CA PRO A 20 17.73 6.00 4.41
C PRO A 20 16.30 6.30 4.01
N GLN A 21 15.93 5.99 2.76
CA GLN A 21 14.52 5.94 2.41
C GLN A 21 13.94 4.79 3.23
N GLU A 22 13.12 5.12 4.24
CA GLU A 22 12.26 4.14 4.90
C GLU A 22 11.49 3.43 3.79
N SER A 23 11.66 2.10 3.65
CA SER A 23 11.05 1.35 2.56
C SER A 23 9.61 1.02 2.90
N GLN A 24 8.78 2.05 3.06
CA GLN A 24 7.39 1.91 3.54
C GLN A 24 6.76 0.63 3.01
N ALA A 25 6.29 -0.24 3.91
CA ALA A 25 5.60 -1.49 3.57
C ALA A 25 4.72 -1.27 2.36
N SER A 26 5.14 -1.80 1.21
CA SER A 26 4.60 -1.31 -0.05
C SER A 26 3.41 -2.16 -0.42
N TYR A 27 2.25 -1.53 -0.55
CA TYR A 27 1.12 -2.15 -1.20
C TYR A 27 1.44 -2.35 -2.69
N LEU A 28 1.65 -3.61 -3.08
CA LEU A 28 1.99 -4.03 -4.44
C LEU A 28 0.72 -4.34 -5.22
N SER A 29 0.04 -3.29 -5.69
CA SER A 29 -1.23 -3.42 -6.42
C SER A 29 -1.15 -4.24 -7.71
N GLU A 30 0.05 -4.35 -8.31
CA GLU A 30 0.33 -5.20 -9.47
C GLU A 30 0.22 -6.69 -9.17
N ASP A 31 0.39 -7.08 -7.91
CA ASP A 31 0.32 -8.46 -7.43
C ASP A 31 -1.07 -8.80 -6.87
N ASP A 32 -2.04 -7.89 -7.01
CA ASP A 32 -3.42 -8.13 -6.65
C ASP A 32 -4.04 -9.24 -7.49
N ILE A 33 -4.80 -10.09 -6.83
CA ILE A 33 -5.62 -11.11 -7.48
C ILE A 33 -7.07 -10.68 -7.37
N THR A 34 -7.78 -10.57 -8.50
CA THR A 34 -9.23 -10.31 -8.48
C THR A 34 -10.00 -11.58 -8.80
N LEU A 35 -10.93 -11.96 -7.91
CA LEU A 35 -11.90 -13.02 -8.11
C LEU A 35 -13.24 -12.40 -8.49
N SER A 36 -13.52 -12.36 -9.79
CA SER A 36 -14.75 -11.79 -10.33
C SER A 36 -15.88 -12.81 -10.40
N ILE A 37 -17.01 -12.46 -9.79
CA ILE A 37 -18.25 -13.22 -9.80
C ILE A 37 -19.30 -12.38 -10.51
N ASN A 38 -19.87 -12.90 -11.59
CA ASN A 38 -21.00 -12.28 -12.27
C ASN A 38 -22.26 -13.08 -11.97
N LEU A 39 -23.18 -12.47 -11.24
CA LEU A 39 -24.40 -13.10 -10.75
C LEU A 39 -25.57 -12.13 -10.79
N ALA A 40 -26.60 -12.48 -11.57
CA ALA A 40 -27.87 -11.77 -11.64
C ALA A 40 -27.68 -10.24 -11.70
N GLU A 41 -26.90 -9.75 -12.66
CA GLU A 41 -26.45 -8.35 -12.78
C GLU A 41 -27.60 -7.34 -12.77
N ASP A 42 -28.78 -7.72 -13.28
CA ASP A 42 -29.98 -6.88 -13.27
C ASP A 42 -30.66 -6.76 -11.88
N LEU A 43 -30.35 -7.68 -10.96
CA LEU A 43 -31.00 -7.80 -9.65
C LEU A 43 -30.05 -7.48 -8.49
N ILE A 44 -28.77 -7.81 -8.62
CA ILE A 44 -27.77 -7.65 -7.57
C ILE A 44 -26.85 -6.49 -7.97
N GLN A 45 -27.06 -5.34 -7.34
CA GLN A 45 -26.22 -4.15 -7.51
C GLN A 45 -25.46 -3.89 -6.20
N PRO A 46 -24.28 -4.49 -6.02
CA PRO A 46 -23.53 -4.36 -4.79
C PRO A 46 -22.95 -2.95 -4.61
N SER A 47 -22.75 -2.57 -3.36
CA SER A 47 -21.96 -1.38 -2.98
C SER A 47 -20.49 -1.76 -2.86
N GLY A 48 -19.59 -0.88 -3.32
CA GLY A 48 -18.14 -1.01 -3.09
C GLY A 48 -17.69 -0.61 -1.68
N SER A 49 -18.59 -0.08 -0.83
CA SER A 49 -18.23 0.47 0.48
C SER A 49 -17.51 -0.51 1.38
N LEU A 50 -17.93 -1.78 1.40
CA LEU A 50 -17.25 -2.81 2.18
C LEU A 50 -15.86 -3.12 1.65
N GLY A 51 -15.68 -3.11 0.32
CA GLY A 51 -14.37 -3.27 -0.32
C GLY A 51 -13.42 -2.16 0.09
N THR A 52 -13.88 -0.91 0.03
CA THR A 52 -13.10 0.26 0.49
C THR A 52 -12.77 0.17 1.98
N THR A 53 -13.76 -0.03 2.85
CA THR A 53 -13.53 -0.09 4.29
C THR A 53 -12.60 -1.23 4.70
N SER A 54 -12.76 -2.42 4.10
CA SER A 54 -11.88 -3.56 4.41
C SER A 54 -10.44 -3.29 3.98
N PHE A 55 -10.23 -2.73 2.79
CA PHE A 55 -8.89 -2.33 2.33
C PHE A 55 -8.26 -1.30 3.26
N GLU A 56 -8.94 -0.18 3.51
CA GLU A 56 -8.42 0.90 4.35
C GLU A 56 -8.10 0.45 5.78
N THR A 57 -8.92 -0.43 6.35
CA THR A 57 -8.67 -1.00 7.68
C THR A 57 -7.39 -1.82 7.71
N GLN A 58 -7.12 -2.59 6.65
CA GLN A 58 -5.92 -3.42 6.55
C GLN A 58 -4.67 -2.54 6.32
N GLU A 59 -4.76 -1.52 5.47
CA GLU A 59 -3.68 -0.53 5.28
C GLU A 59 -3.35 0.23 6.58
N GLU A 60 -4.36 0.58 7.38
CA GLU A 60 -4.15 1.22 8.69
C GLU A 60 -3.40 0.29 9.65
N ILE A 61 -3.68 -1.01 9.62
CA ILE A 61 -2.97 -2.02 10.41
C ILE A 61 -1.51 -2.12 9.94
N HIS A 62 -1.26 -2.21 8.64
CA HIS A 62 0.10 -2.23 8.08
C HIS A 62 0.89 -0.98 8.47
N SER A 63 0.28 0.19 8.33
CA SER A 63 0.87 1.46 8.74
C SER A 63 1.19 1.48 10.23
N THR A 64 0.26 1.01 11.08
CA THR A 64 0.48 0.94 12.53
C THR A 64 1.63 0.00 12.90
N ILE A 65 1.68 -1.20 12.31
CA ILE A 65 2.75 -2.16 12.56
C ILE A 65 4.10 -1.60 12.10
N THR A 66 4.16 -1.00 10.92
CA THR A 66 5.37 -0.37 10.37
C THR A 66 5.86 0.74 11.29
N ASN A 67 4.98 1.65 11.70
CA ASN A 67 5.34 2.78 12.57
C ASN A 67 5.82 2.33 13.96
N VAL A 68 5.29 1.23 14.51
CA VAL A 68 5.66 0.73 15.85
C VAL A 68 6.91 -0.13 15.82
N SER A 69 7.06 -1.00 14.81
CA SER A 69 8.11 -2.02 14.78
C SER A 69 9.28 -1.68 13.85
N GLY A 70 9.08 -0.76 12.91
CA GLY A 70 9.99 -0.54 11.79
C GLY A 70 10.07 -1.74 10.83
N ALA A 71 9.24 -2.77 11.02
CA ALA A 71 9.16 -3.90 10.12
C ALA A 71 8.19 -3.58 8.99
N GLU A 72 8.71 -3.62 7.77
CA GLU A 72 7.96 -3.40 6.54
C GLU A 72 7.72 -4.76 5.90
N VAL A 73 6.46 -5.00 5.51
CA VAL A 73 6.04 -6.24 4.86
C VAL A 73 5.31 -5.86 3.59
N ASP A 74 5.93 -6.18 2.46
CA ASP A 74 5.26 -6.07 1.16
C ASP A 74 4.01 -6.96 1.17
N HIS A 75 2.93 -6.45 0.61
CA HIS A 75 1.64 -7.14 0.63
C HIS A 75 0.82 -6.77 -0.62
N SER A 76 -0.10 -7.66 -0.96
CA SER A 76 -1.08 -7.48 -2.04
C SER A 76 -2.42 -8.03 -1.60
N TYR A 77 -3.49 -7.77 -2.35
CA TYR A 77 -4.84 -8.15 -1.94
C TYR A 77 -5.46 -9.17 -2.89
N ILE A 78 -6.27 -10.05 -2.30
CA ILE A 78 -7.30 -10.78 -3.02
C ILE A 78 -8.57 -9.93 -2.97
N TRP A 79 -8.97 -9.40 -4.12
CA TRP A 79 -10.22 -8.67 -4.28
C TRP A 79 -11.35 -9.62 -4.65
N ILE A 80 -12.42 -9.61 -3.86
CA ILE A 80 -13.68 -10.24 -4.26
C ILE A 80 -14.48 -9.19 -5.02
N GLU A 81 -14.79 -9.48 -6.28
CA GLU A 81 -15.56 -8.61 -7.15
C GLU A 81 -16.90 -9.27 -7.48
N LEU A 82 -17.98 -8.52 -7.35
CA LEU A 82 -19.32 -8.95 -7.72
C LEU A 82 -19.88 -7.96 -8.74
N ASN A 83 -20.22 -8.45 -9.92
CA ASN A 83 -20.81 -7.67 -11.02
C ASN A 83 -19.96 -6.41 -11.36
N GLY A 84 -18.63 -6.56 -11.41
CA GLY A 84 -17.70 -5.46 -11.70
C GLY A 84 -17.42 -4.50 -10.54
N VAL A 85 -17.94 -4.76 -9.35
CA VAL A 85 -17.70 -3.95 -8.14
C VAL A 85 -16.88 -4.74 -7.14
N LYS A 86 -15.74 -4.19 -6.72
CA LYS A 86 -14.92 -4.74 -5.62
C LYS A 86 -15.68 -4.61 -4.29
N ILE A 87 -16.09 -5.73 -3.70
CA ILE A 87 -16.94 -5.78 -2.50
C ILE A 87 -16.17 -6.15 -1.23
N LEU A 88 -14.97 -6.72 -1.36
CA LEU A 88 -14.14 -7.12 -0.21
C LEU A 88 -12.67 -7.16 -0.64
N ALA A 89 -11.80 -6.59 0.19
CA ALA A 89 -10.36 -6.79 0.12
C ALA A 89 -9.94 -7.81 1.17
N VAL A 90 -9.13 -8.80 0.79
CA VAL A 90 -8.56 -9.79 1.71
C VAL A 90 -7.05 -9.77 1.55
N ASP A 91 -6.35 -9.34 2.59
CA ASP A 91 -4.90 -9.50 2.70
C ASP A 91 -4.59 -10.98 2.98
N PRO A 92 -4.01 -11.72 2.02
CA PRO A 92 -3.60 -13.09 2.27
C PRO A 92 -2.36 -13.06 3.17
N ILE A 93 -2.49 -13.57 4.39
CA ILE A 93 -1.36 -13.75 5.33
C ILE A 93 -0.26 -14.60 4.66
N LYS A 94 0.63 -13.95 3.94
CA LYS A 94 1.85 -14.52 3.35
C LYS A 94 2.93 -13.48 3.48
N VAL A 95 4.03 -13.91 4.09
CA VAL A 95 5.29 -13.18 4.03
C VAL A 95 5.81 -13.30 2.60
N VAL A 96 5.99 -12.17 1.92
CA VAL A 96 6.71 -12.12 0.64
C VAL A 96 8.17 -12.47 0.94
N TYR A 97 8.70 -13.52 0.29
CA TYR A 97 10.09 -14.00 0.45
C TYR A 97 10.93 -13.63 -0.76
#